data_AF-A0A918VV51-F1
#
_entry.id   AF-A0A918VV51-F1
#
_cell.length_a   1.000
_cell.length_b   1.000
_cell.length_c   1.000
_cell.angle_alpha   90.00
_cell.angle_beta   90.00
_cell.angle_gamma   90.00
#
_symmetry.space_group_name_H-M   'P 1'
#
loop_
_entity.id
_entity.type
_entity.pdbx_description
1 polymer ?
#
loop_
_entity_poly.entity_id
_entity_poly.type
_entity_poly.pdbx_seq_one_letter_code
_entity_poly.pdbx_strand_id
1 'polypeptide(L)'
;MRAHCAATISDIDIHLCGQLYGPRYLNEFVRLADMLVCQCNMISDRDIEEIILEYLRADPWQLVVPAMVYRGLERKAKCSGCVPNVVDIIVRTTENYHMQQARTPADLIDVREHLAALKRNRIGGRRERRSTNHRAA
;
A
#
# COMPACT_ATOMS: atom_id res chain seq x y z
N MET A 1 -32.78 -10.60 22.10
CA MET A 1 -32.62 -11.99 22.60
C MET A 1 -31.29 -12.49 22.05
N ARG A 2 -30.29 -12.61 22.92
CA ARG A 2 -28.89 -12.92 22.59
C ARG A 2 -28.77 -14.39 22.17
N ALA A 3 -28.34 -14.66 20.95
CA ALA A 3 -27.86 -15.98 20.56
C ALA A 3 -26.36 -16.04 20.88
N HIS A 4 -26.05 -16.65 22.01
CA HIS A 4 -24.70 -17.09 22.36
C HIS A 4 -24.30 -18.21 21.38
N CYS A 5 -23.41 -17.91 20.44
CA CYS A 5 -22.76 -18.95 19.64
C CYS A 5 -21.56 -19.47 20.44
N ALA A 6 -21.85 -20.41 21.34
CA ALA A 6 -20.86 -21.30 21.92
C ALA A 6 -20.57 -22.39 20.88
N ALA A 7 -19.65 -22.14 19.95
CA ALA A 7 -19.10 -23.16 19.09
C ALA A 7 -17.68 -23.46 19.57
N THR A 8 -17.54 -24.66 20.12
CA THR A 8 -16.31 -25.29 20.59
C THR A 8 -15.22 -25.30 19.52
N ILE A 9 -14.02 -24.88 19.92
CA ILE A 9 -12.82 -24.58 19.14
C ILE A 9 -12.13 -25.81 18.48
N SER A 10 -12.72 -27.01 18.44
CA SER A 10 -11.93 -28.21 18.14
C SER A 10 -11.92 -28.76 16.71
N ASP A 11 -12.89 -28.49 15.82
CA ASP A 11 -12.94 -29.20 14.52
C ASP A 11 -13.64 -28.42 13.40
N ILE A 12 -13.16 -27.24 13.04
CA ILE A 12 -13.61 -26.55 11.82
C ILE A 12 -12.44 -26.43 10.85
N ASP A 13 -12.47 -27.31 9.85
CA ASP A 13 -11.69 -27.23 8.62
C ASP A 13 -11.62 -25.77 8.14
N ILE A 14 -10.40 -25.25 8.04
CA ILE A 14 -10.06 -23.93 7.50
C ILE A 14 -10.78 -23.64 6.16
N HIS A 15 -11.12 -24.70 5.41
CA HIS A 15 -11.86 -24.61 4.15
C HIS A 15 -13.30 -24.11 4.28
N LEU A 16 -14.05 -24.52 5.32
CA LEU A 16 -15.46 -24.09 5.49
C LEU A 16 -15.57 -22.68 6.10
N CYS A 17 -14.62 -22.30 6.95
CA CYS A 17 -14.56 -20.94 7.50
C CYS A 17 -14.29 -19.89 6.39
N GLY A 18 -13.47 -20.24 5.40
CA GLY A 18 -13.17 -19.39 4.24
C GLY A 18 -14.38 -19.09 3.34
N GLN A 19 -15.39 -19.96 3.31
CA GLN A 19 -16.58 -19.78 2.47
C GLN A 19 -17.67 -18.91 3.11
N LEU A 20 -17.75 -18.84 4.45
CA LEU A 20 -18.83 -18.12 5.16
C LEU A 20 -18.46 -16.69 5.58
N TYR A 21 -17.17 -16.34 5.72
CA TYR A 21 -16.75 -15.05 6.29
C TYR A 21 -15.98 -14.12 5.33
N GLY A 22 -15.72 -14.54 4.10
CA GLY A 22 -15.08 -13.72 3.05
C GLY A 22 -13.60 -13.38 3.33
N PRO A 23 -12.86 -12.86 2.32
CA PRO A 23 -11.40 -12.63 2.41
C PRO A 23 -11.00 -11.52 3.39
N ARG A 24 -11.96 -10.76 3.94
CA ARG A 24 -11.69 -9.68 4.91
C ARG A 24 -11.32 -10.22 6.30
N TYR A 25 -11.87 -11.36 6.73
CA TYR A 25 -11.62 -11.91 8.07
C TYR A 25 -10.30 -12.68 8.21
N LEU A 26 -9.75 -13.20 7.10
CA LEU A 26 -8.41 -13.80 7.09
C LEU A 26 -7.30 -12.76 7.35
N ASN A 27 -7.45 -11.55 6.82
CA ASN A 27 -6.50 -10.45 7.05
C ASN A 27 -6.53 -9.92 8.50
N GLU A 28 -7.65 -10.06 9.20
CA GLU A 28 -7.79 -9.63 10.60
C GLU A 28 -7.26 -10.69 11.58
N PHE A 29 -7.34 -11.99 11.24
CA PHE A 29 -6.74 -13.08 12.02
C PHE A 29 -5.21 -13.16 11.88
N VAL A 30 -4.65 -12.92 10.69
CA VAL A 30 -3.19 -12.87 10.48
C VAL A 30 -2.57 -11.64 11.17
N ARG A 31 -3.34 -10.57 11.37
CA ARG A 31 -2.93 -9.36 12.10
C ARG A 31 -2.66 -9.54 13.61
N LEU A 32 -2.97 -10.70 14.19
CA LEU A 32 -2.78 -10.99 15.62
C LEU A 32 -1.50 -11.77 15.94
N ALA A 33 -0.76 -12.22 14.93
CA ALA A 33 0.52 -12.89 15.13
C ALA A 33 1.66 -11.86 14.98
N ASP A 34 2.19 -11.35 16.09
CA ASP A 34 3.44 -10.58 16.09
C ASP A 34 4.58 -11.52 15.65
N MET A 35 4.89 -11.53 14.36
CA MET A 35 5.96 -12.35 13.81
C MET A 35 7.28 -11.59 13.88
N LEU A 36 8.30 -12.21 14.48
CA LEU A 36 9.63 -11.62 14.54
C LEU A 36 10.29 -11.62 13.15
N VAL A 37 10.54 -10.43 12.61
CA VAL A 37 11.14 -10.25 11.27
C VAL A 37 12.66 -10.10 11.35
N CYS A 38 13.16 -9.44 12.40
CA CYS A 38 14.60 -9.22 12.61
C CYS A 38 15.06 -9.77 13.95
N GLN A 39 15.92 -10.79 13.93
CA GLN A 39 16.57 -11.32 15.14
C GLN A 39 17.64 -10.36 15.70
N CYS A 40 18.39 -9.66 14.83
CA CYS A 40 19.52 -8.82 15.24
C CYS A 40 19.09 -7.56 16.05
N ASN A 41 17.90 -7.05 15.79
CA ASN A 41 17.34 -5.85 16.41
C ASN A 41 16.03 -6.12 17.18
N MET A 42 15.57 -7.37 17.22
CA MET A 42 14.29 -7.78 17.82
C MET A 42 13.12 -6.92 17.32
N ILE A 43 12.94 -6.88 15.99
CA ILE A 43 11.88 -6.09 15.33
C ILE A 43 10.78 -7.05 14.86
N SER A 44 9.54 -6.76 15.22
CA SER A 44 8.35 -7.48 14.75
C SER A 44 7.83 -6.93 13.43
N ASP A 45 6.97 -7.69 12.76
CA ASP A 45 6.22 -7.23 11.61
C ASP A 45 5.33 -6.02 11.95
N ARG A 46 4.67 -6.04 13.10
CA ARG A 46 3.84 -4.93 13.59
C ARG A 46 4.61 -3.61 13.73
N ASP A 47 5.82 -3.66 14.30
CA ASP A 47 6.67 -2.48 14.42
C ASP A 47 6.95 -1.86 13.04
N ILE A 48 7.18 -2.70 12.04
CA ILE A 48 7.45 -2.28 10.66
C ILE A 48 6.18 -1.69 10.03
N GLU A 49 5.04 -2.38 10.17
CA GLU A 49 3.75 -1.92 9.63
C GLU A 49 3.34 -0.56 10.19
N GLU A 50 3.53 -0.34 11.50
CA GLU A 50 3.20 0.92 12.15
C GLU A 50 3.99 2.09 11.56
N ILE A 51 5.31 1.94 11.44
CA ILE A 51 6.18 2.96 10.82
C ILE A 51 5.80 3.23 9.36
N ILE A 52 5.48 2.19 8.58
CA ILE A 52 5.04 2.37 7.20
C ILE A 52 3.74 3.18 7.16
N LEU A 53 2.77 2.84 8.01
CA LEU A 53 1.49 3.54 8.08
C LEU A 53 1.65 4.98 8.53
N GLU A 54 2.57 5.29 9.45
CA GLU A 54 2.89 6.67 9.82
C GLU A 54 3.36 7.49 8.62
N TYR A 55 4.30 6.95 7.82
CA TYR A 55 4.75 7.62 6.60
C TYR A 55 3.62 7.83 5.60
N LEU A 56 2.79 6.81 5.37
CA LEU A 56 1.69 6.89 4.40
C LEU A 56 0.54 7.78 4.88
N ARG A 57 0.32 7.93 6.19
CA ARG A 57 -0.65 8.88 6.74
C ARG A 57 -0.17 10.32 6.57
N ALA A 58 1.14 10.55 6.66
CA ALA A 58 1.73 11.87 6.42
C ALA A 58 1.73 12.25 4.92
N ASP A 59 2.10 11.31 4.05
CA ASP A 59 2.02 11.44 2.60
C ASP A 59 1.63 10.10 1.94
N PRO A 60 0.38 9.95 1.45
CA PRO A 60 -0.12 8.71 0.88
C PRO A 60 0.68 8.18 -0.31
N TRP A 61 1.40 9.03 -1.05
CA TRP A 61 2.10 8.63 -2.27
C TRP A 61 3.62 8.55 -2.09
N GLN A 62 4.10 8.69 -0.84
CA GLN A 62 5.52 8.62 -0.54
C GLN A 62 6.07 7.21 -0.78
N LEU A 63 7.19 7.12 -1.50
CA LEU A 63 7.91 5.88 -1.70
C LEU A 63 8.58 5.43 -0.38
N VAL A 64 8.04 4.42 0.27
CA VAL A 64 8.63 3.83 1.48
C VAL A 64 9.78 2.88 1.12
N VAL A 65 10.97 3.12 1.68
CA VAL A 65 12.16 2.29 1.48
C VAL A 65 12.65 1.71 2.81
N PRO A 66 13.37 0.56 2.83
CA PRO A 66 13.84 -0.05 4.07
C PRO A 66 14.66 0.90 4.95
N ALA A 67 15.47 1.76 4.33
CA ALA A 67 16.24 2.76 5.05
C ALA A 67 15.36 3.78 5.82
N MET A 68 14.15 4.09 5.34
CA MET A 68 13.20 4.92 6.08
C MET A 68 12.59 4.16 7.25
N VAL A 69 12.21 2.89 7.05
CA VAL A 69 11.69 2.05 8.13
C VAL A 69 12.68 1.96 9.28
N TYR A 70 13.96 1.64 9.00
CA TYR A 70 14.98 1.58 10.05
C TYR A 70 15.21 2.93 10.75
N ARG A 71 15.13 4.04 10.00
CA ARG A 71 15.22 5.39 10.59
C ARG A 71 14.03 5.68 11.51
N GLY A 72 12.81 5.33 11.10
CA GLY A 72 11.60 5.48 11.91
C GLY A 72 11.65 4.65 13.20
N LEU A 73 12.25 3.45 13.14
CA LEU A 73 12.47 2.60 14.31
C LEU A 73 13.64 3.06 15.20
N GLU A 74 14.37 4.12 14.82
CA GLU A 74 15.60 4.56 15.48
C GLU A 74 16.67 3.46 15.63
N ARG A 75 16.69 2.50 14.70
CA ARG A 75 17.66 1.40 14.67
C ARG A 75 18.53 1.45 13.42
N LYS A 76 19.76 0.96 13.54
CA LYS A 76 20.63 0.69 12.39
C LYS A 76 20.54 -0.78 11.99
N ALA A 77 20.63 -1.07 10.69
CA ALA A 77 20.73 -2.44 10.20
C ALA A 77 22.08 -3.04 10.63
N LYS A 78 22.06 -4.14 11.39
CA LYS A 78 23.29 -4.81 11.87
C LYS A 78 23.80 -5.88 10.90
N CYS A 79 22.90 -6.75 10.44
CA CYS A 79 23.23 -7.96 9.67
C CYS A 79 22.60 -7.98 8.26
N SER A 80 21.71 -7.00 7.96
CA SER A 80 20.95 -6.85 6.71
C SER A 80 20.15 -8.06 6.17
N GLY A 81 20.17 -9.22 6.84
CA GLY A 81 19.50 -10.43 6.36
C GLY A 81 17.97 -10.37 6.35
N CYS A 82 17.36 -9.49 7.14
CA CYS A 82 15.91 -9.30 7.20
C CYS A 82 15.38 -8.27 6.20
N VAL A 83 16.24 -7.61 5.41
CA VAL A 83 15.82 -6.56 4.46
C VAL A 83 14.81 -7.07 3.42
N PRO A 84 14.95 -8.26 2.81
CA PRO A 84 13.95 -8.78 1.87
C PRO A 84 12.55 -8.90 2.52
N ASN A 85 12.47 -9.44 3.73
CA ASN A 85 11.21 -9.54 4.47
C ASN A 85 10.61 -8.17 4.78
N VAL A 86 11.44 -7.18 5.11
CA VAL A 86 11.00 -5.79 5.31
C VAL A 86 10.41 -5.23 4.00
N VAL A 87 11.03 -5.50 2.85
CA VAL A 87 10.51 -5.09 1.53
C VAL A 87 9.15 -5.73 1.26
N ASP A 88 8.99 -7.03 1.53
CA ASP A 88 7.71 -7.73 1.35
C ASP A 88 6.59 -7.11 2.21
N ILE A 89 6.91 -6.75 3.46
CA ILE A 89 5.97 -6.06 4.36
C ILE A 89 5.64 -4.66 3.83
N ILE A 90 6.61 -3.93 3.28
CA ILE A 90 6.37 -2.62 2.64
C ILE A 90 5.37 -2.77 1.49
N VAL A 91 5.62 -3.71 0.56
CA VAL A 91 4.73 -3.94 -0.59
C VAL A 91 3.32 -4.29 -0.12
N ARG A 92 3.18 -5.30 0.75
CA ARG A 92 1.89 -5.72 1.30
C ARG A 92 1.14 -4.58 1.99
N THR A 93 1.83 -3.81 2.84
CA THR A 93 1.21 -2.74 3.63
C THR A 93 0.79 -1.56 2.76
N THR A 94 1.64 -1.17 1.81
CA THR A 94 1.33 -0.08 0.86
C THR A 94 0.15 -0.44 -0.04
N GLU A 95 0.13 -1.63 -0.63
CA GLU A 95 -1.00 -2.12 -1.42
C GLU A 95 -2.30 -2.13 -0.61
N ASN A 96 -2.27 -2.71 0.59
CA ASN A 96 -3.44 -2.75 1.47
C ASN A 96 -3.93 -1.35 1.85
N TYR A 97 -3.01 -0.43 2.13
CA TYR A 97 -3.34 0.95 2.46
C TYR A 97 -4.03 1.65 1.28
N HIS A 98 -3.50 1.53 0.06
CA HIS A 98 -4.09 2.15 -1.13
C HIS A 98 -5.40 1.49 -1.56
N MET A 99 -5.56 0.17 -1.38
CA MET A 99 -6.84 -0.51 -1.62
C MET A 99 -7.94 -0.01 -0.66
N GLN A 100 -7.60 0.28 0.59
CA GLN A 100 -8.53 0.83 1.58
C GLN A 100 -8.78 2.33 1.36
N GLN A 101 -7.77 3.07 0.87
CA GLN A 101 -7.86 4.50 0.59
C GLN A 101 -8.40 4.86 -0.78
N ALA A 102 -8.64 3.90 -1.69
CA ALA A 102 -9.24 4.16 -2.99
C ALA A 102 -10.54 4.98 -2.82
N ARG A 103 -10.41 6.29 -3.02
CA ARG A 103 -11.44 7.28 -2.73
C ARG A 103 -12.63 7.09 -3.65
N THR A 104 -13.80 7.47 -3.14
CA THR A 104 -15.06 7.54 -3.86
C THR A 104 -14.91 8.29 -5.20
N PRO A 105 -15.66 7.92 -6.25
CA PRO A 105 -15.59 8.52 -7.59
C PRO A 105 -15.64 10.06 -7.64
N ALA A 106 -16.16 10.71 -6.59
CA ALA A 106 -16.29 12.16 -6.47
C ALA A 106 -14.96 12.94 -6.47
N ASP A 107 -13.84 12.33 -6.06
CA ASP A 107 -12.52 12.99 -6.03
C ASP A 107 -11.71 12.76 -7.31
N LEU A 108 -12.19 11.93 -8.23
CA LEU A 108 -11.52 11.66 -9.50
C LEU A 108 -11.91 12.75 -10.50
N ILE A 109 -10.96 13.60 -10.84
CA ILE A 109 -11.08 14.44 -12.03
C ILE A 109 -11.16 13.50 -13.23
N ASP A 110 -12.25 13.54 -13.99
CA ASP A 110 -12.29 12.88 -15.29
C ASP A 110 -11.26 13.57 -16.20
N VAL A 111 -10.07 12.97 -16.27
CA VAL A 111 -8.96 13.45 -17.08
C VAL A 111 -9.39 13.60 -18.54
N ARG A 112 -10.30 12.76 -19.03
CA ARG A 112 -10.82 12.86 -20.40
C ARG A 112 -11.63 14.14 -20.59
N GLU A 113 -12.48 14.48 -19.63
CA GLU A 113 -13.28 15.70 -19.66
C GLU A 113 -12.39 16.96 -19.51
N HIS A 114 -11.43 16.92 -18.58
CA HIS A 114 -10.48 18.02 -18.38
C HIS A 114 -9.62 18.27 -19.64
N LEU A 115 -9.13 17.20 -20.29
CA LEU A 115 -8.39 17.30 -21.55
C LEU A 115 -9.27 17.83 -22.69
N ALA A 116 -10.55 17.45 -22.75
CA ALA A 116 -11.47 17.98 -23.75
C ALA A 116 -11.69 19.49 -23.55
N ALA A 117 -11.81 19.97 -22.31
CA ALA A 117 -11.91 21.40 -21.99
C ALA A 117 -10.64 22.18 -22.40
N LEU A 118 -9.45 21.65 -22.10
CA LEU A 118 -8.18 22.28 -22.50
C LEU A 118 -8.02 22.36 -24.04
N LYS A 119 -8.45 21.33 -24.76
CA LYS A 119 -8.45 21.34 -26.24
C LYS A 119 -9.40 22.38 -26.81
N ARG A 120 -10.58 22.56 -26.21
CA ARG A 120 -11.56 23.60 -26.61
C ARG A 120 -11.03 25.02 -26.35
N ASN A 121 -10.24 25.21 -25.30
CA ASN A 121 -9.64 26.50 -24.97
C ASN A 121 -8.38 26.84 -25.80
N ARG A 122 -7.86 25.90 -26.62
CA ARG A 122 -6.83 26.19 -27.63
C ARG A 122 -7.45 26.83 -28.88
N ILE A 123 -8.03 28.01 -28.73
CA ILE A 123 -8.42 28.87 -29.86
C ILE A 123 -7.33 29.94 -30.01
N GLY A 124 -6.38 29.66 -30.90
CA GLY A 124 -5.43 30.65 -31.42
C GLY A 124 -4.07 30.73 -30.71
N GLY A 125 -2.99 30.48 -31.46
CA GLY A 125 -1.65 30.95 -31.08
C GLY A 125 -0.49 30.04 -31.48
N ARG A 126 0.05 30.28 -32.69
CA ARG A 126 1.36 29.83 -33.20
C ARG A 126 1.45 28.35 -33.59
N ARG A 127 1.34 28.12 -34.90
CA ARG A 127 1.93 26.97 -35.60
C ARG A 127 3.36 26.82 -35.08
N GLU A 128 3.62 25.77 -34.32
CA GLU A 128 4.96 25.25 -34.05
C GLU A 128 5.64 25.11 -35.40
N ARG A 129 6.44 26.09 -35.80
CA ARG A 129 7.32 25.99 -36.95
C ARG A 129 8.44 25.06 -36.50
N ARG A 130 8.18 23.75 -36.43
CA ARG A 130 9.25 22.77 -36.60
C ARG A 130 9.75 22.96 -38.01
N SER A 131 10.73 23.85 -38.18
CA SER A 131 11.46 23.96 -39.43
C SER A 131 12.10 22.61 -39.67
N THR A 132 11.80 22.01 -40.82
CA THR A 132 12.29 20.73 -41.32
C THR A 132 13.82 20.67 -41.48
N ASN A 133 14.56 21.71 -41.08
CA ASN A 133 15.96 21.95 -41.42
C ASN A 133 16.97 21.32 -40.44
N HIS A 134 16.55 20.49 -39.49
CA HIS A 134 17.46 19.81 -38.55
C HIS A 134 17.28 18.29 -38.53
N ARG A 135 17.16 17.65 -39.70
CA ARG A 135 17.50 16.22 -39.80
C ARG A 135 19.01 16.13 -40.03
N ALA A 136 19.74 15.64 -39.02
CA ALA A 136 21.11 15.19 -39.21
C ALA A 136 21.11 14.04 -40.21
N ALA A 137 22.04 14.11 -41.17
CA ALA A 137 22.32 13.07 -42.16
C ALA A 137 22.95 11.84 -41.51
#